data_AF-W2PFN7-F1
#
_entry.id   AF-W2PFN7-F1
#
_cell.length_a   1.000
_cell.length_b   1.000
_cell.length_c   1.000
_cell.angle_alpha   90.00
_cell.angle_beta   90.00
_cell.angle_gamma   90.00
#
_symmetry.space_group_name_H-M   'P 1'
#
loop_
_entity.id
_entity.type
_entity.pdbx_description
1 polymer ?
#
loop_
_entity_poly.entity_id
_entity_poly.type
_entity_poly.pdbx_seq_one_letter_code
_entity_poly.pdbx_strand_id
1 'polypeptide(L)'
;MSPSSFWKIHRRAAFPLLKPVADMMFAIPTSSASSERCWSIHGFIHSKRRNRLHASKVEQLVFIYSNLASSTGEPIRDDLADDMYPDAHDGDLDGQDDERIDDDEDSDEIMQAMSDIG
;
A
#
# COMPACT_ATOMS: atom_id res chain seq x y z
N MET A 1 -17.99 -6.87 -20.32
CA MET A 1 -16.61 -6.59 -20.76
C MET A 1 -16.12 -5.35 -20.01
N SER A 2 -15.00 -5.40 -19.29
CA SER A 2 -14.52 -4.23 -18.53
C SER A 2 -13.85 -3.21 -19.46
N PRO A 3 -13.82 -1.91 -19.11
CA PRO A 3 -13.10 -0.89 -19.88
C PRO A 3 -11.63 -1.27 -20.11
N SER A 4 -10.95 -1.78 -19.08
CA SER A 4 -9.57 -2.27 -19.20
C SER A 4 -9.43 -3.39 -20.24
N SER A 5 -10.33 -4.38 -20.24
CA SER A 5 -10.33 -5.46 -21.25
C SER A 5 -10.60 -4.95 -22.66
N PHE A 6 -11.46 -3.93 -22.81
CA PHE A 6 -11.70 -3.29 -24.11
C PHE A 6 -10.43 -2.64 -24.67
N TRP A 7 -9.73 -1.85 -23.86
CA TRP A 7 -8.49 -1.19 -24.27
C TRP A 7 -7.37 -2.18 -24.58
N LYS A 8 -7.26 -3.28 -23.80
CA LYS A 8 -6.28 -4.34 -24.03
C LYS A 8 -6.50 -5.08 -25.36
N ILE A 9 -7.76 -5.38 -25.70
CA ILE A 9 -8.10 -6.24 -26.85
C ILE A 9 -8.26 -5.43 -28.15
N HIS A 10 -8.93 -4.27 -28.12
CA HIS A 10 -9.42 -3.62 -29.34
C HIS A 10 -8.64 -2.38 -29.76
N ARG A 11 -7.91 -1.74 -28.83
CA ARG A 11 -7.36 -0.39 -29.07
C ARG A 11 -5.83 -0.33 -29.13
N ARG A 12 -5.12 -1.44 -28.85
CA ARG A 12 -3.64 -1.49 -28.88
C ARG A 12 -3.05 -1.10 -30.24
N ALA A 13 -3.56 -1.68 -31.33
CA ALA A 13 -3.04 -1.41 -32.68
C ALA A 13 -3.52 -0.07 -33.26
N ALA A 14 -4.71 0.38 -32.86
CA ALA A 14 -5.32 1.60 -33.39
C ALA A 14 -4.79 2.89 -32.72
N PHE A 15 -4.40 2.82 -31.44
CA PHE A 15 -3.97 3.99 -30.68
C PHE A 15 -2.73 3.68 -29.82
N PRO A 16 -1.55 3.49 -30.46
CA PRO A 16 -0.33 3.10 -29.74
C PRO A 16 0.13 4.13 -28.71
N LEU A 17 -0.12 5.42 -28.96
CA LEU A 17 0.25 6.51 -28.03
C LEU A 17 -0.77 6.71 -26.89
N LEU A 18 -2.05 6.41 -27.12
CA LEU A 18 -3.11 6.61 -26.11
C LEU A 18 -3.23 5.41 -25.17
N LYS A 19 -2.84 4.22 -25.63
CA LYS A 19 -2.91 2.98 -24.86
C LYS A 19 -2.15 3.05 -23.52
N PRO A 20 -0.91 3.58 -23.43
CA PRO A 20 -0.20 3.73 -22.17
C PRO A 20 -0.94 4.64 -21.18
N VAL A 21 -1.52 5.75 -21.68
CA VAL A 21 -2.30 6.69 -20.84
C VAL A 21 -3.55 6.01 -20.30
N ALA A 22 -4.27 5.25 -21.14
CA ALA A 22 -5.43 4.49 -20.70
C ALA A 22 -5.07 3.43 -19.65
N ASP A 23 -3.95 2.71 -19.83
CA ASP A 23 -3.47 1.74 -18.84
C ASP A 23 -3.14 2.39 -17.50
N MET A 24 -2.44 3.52 -17.52
CA MET A 24 -2.15 4.29 -16.30
C MET A 24 -3.44 4.73 -15.61
N MET A 25 -4.39 5.29 -16.36
CA MET A 25 -5.65 5.77 -15.79
C MET A 25 -6.47 4.66 -15.12
N PHE A 26 -6.46 3.43 -15.67
CA PHE A 26 -7.14 2.29 -15.06
C PHE A 26 -6.35 1.63 -13.92
N ALA A 27 -5.07 1.96 -13.74
CA ALA A 27 -4.26 1.50 -12.61
C ALA A 27 -4.43 2.41 -11.38
N ILE A 28 -4.95 3.63 -11.54
CA ILE A 28 -5.15 4.56 -10.43
C ILE A 28 -6.35 4.08 -9.58
N PRO A 29 -6.17 3.85 -8.28
CA PRO A 29 -7.29 3.58 -7.38
C PRO A 29 -8.21 4.80 -7.31
N THR A 30 -9.52 4.56 -7.40
CA THR A 30 -10.52 5.64 -7.49
C THR A 30 -10.93 6.23 -6.13
N SER A 31 -10.42 5.68 -5.01
CA SER A 31 -10.81 6.10 -3.66
C SER A 31 -9.64 6.14 -2.67
N SER A 32 -9.71 7.06 -1.71
CA SER A 32 -8.79 7.14 -0.57
C SER A 32 -8.89 5.93 0.35
N ALA A 33 -10.04 5.24 0.36
CA ALA A 33 -10.26 4.03 1.14
C ALA A 33 -9.20 2.94 0.89
N SER A 34 -8.60 2.89 -0.32
CA SER A 34 -7.47 1.99 -0.59
C SER A 34 -6.26 2.33 0.27
N SER A 35 -5.92 3.62 0.37
CA SER A 35 -4.81 4.12 1.19
C SER A 35 -5.10 4.00 2.68
N GLU A 36 -6.33 4.34 3.11
CA GLU A 36 -6.77 4.21 4.51
C GLU A 36 -6.66 2.76 5.00
N ARG A 37 -7.01 1.78 4.15
CA ARG A 37 -6.81 0.35 4.44
C ARG A 37 -5.32 0.01 4.60
N CYS A 38 -4.45 0.48 3.70
CA CYS A 38 -3.00 0.26 3.83
C CYS A 38 -2.44 0.84 5.14
N TRP A 39 -2.91 2.03 5.55
CA TRP A 39 -2.50 2.65 6.81
C TRP A 39 -3.01 1.90 8.04
N SER A 40 -4.24 1.39 8.00
CA SER A 40 -4.76 0.51 9.06
C SER A 40 -3.91 -0.76 9.20
N ILE A 41 -3.58 -1.41 8.08
CA ILE A 41 -2.69 -2.58 8.05
C ILE A 41 -1.29 -2.25 8.59
N HIS A 42 -0.78 -1.05 8.28
CA HIS A 42 0.50 -0.58 8.79
C HIS A 42 0.49 -0.47 10.32
N GLY A 43 -0.54 0.17 10.89
CA GLY A 43 -0.74 0.24 12.34
C GLY A 43 -0.93 -1.14 12.99
N PHE A 44 -1.58 -2.06 12.28
CA PHE A 44 -1.69 -3.45 12.71
C PHE A 44 -0.34 -4.18 12.71
N ILE A 45 0.48 -4.05 11.66
CA ILE A 45 1.78 -4.75 11.55
C ILE A 45 2.79 -4.16 12.53
N HIS A 46 2.83 -2.84 12.64
CA HIS A 46 3.76 -2.10 13.47
C HIS A 46 3.02 -1.38 14.61
N SER A 47 2.56 -2.16 15.58
CA SER A 47 1.91 -1.64 16.79
C SER A 47 2.94 -1.41 17.91
N LYS A 48 2.58 -0.61 18.94
CA LYS A 48 3.43 -0.37 20.13
C LYS A 48 3.93 -1.69 20.76
N ARG A 49 3.11 -2.75 20.74
CA ARG A 49 3.44 -4.10 21.26
C ARG A 49 4.32 -4.94 20.32
N ARG A 50 4.38 -4.62 19.01
CA ARG A 50 5.14 -5.33 17.96
C ARG A 50 6.09 -4.40 17.17
N ASN A 51 6.83 -3.53 17.86
CA ASN A 51 7.63 -2.45 17.24
C ASN A 51 9.06 -2.80 16.81
N ARG A 52 9.49 -4.07 16.90
CA ARG A 52 10.89 -4.46 16.61
C ARG A 52 11.13 -4.81 15.12
N LEU A 53 10.33 -4.24 14.23
CA LEU A 53 10.46 -4.47 12.79
C LEU A 53 11.11 -3.25 12.15
N HIS A 54 12.12 -3.50 11.32
CA HIS A 54 12.69 -2.44 10.48
C HIS A 54 11.64 -1.95 9.48
N ALA A 55 11.67 -0.66 9.12
CA ALA A 55 10.71 -0.03 8.22
C ALA A 55 10.55 -0.81 6.90
N SER A 56 11.67 -1.19 6.27
CA SER A 56 11.66 -2.00 5.03
C SER A 56 10.93 -3.34 5.18
N LYS A 57 10.97 -3.94 6.38
CA LYS A 57 10.26 -5.20 6.65
C LYS A 57 8.77 -4.96 6.83
N VAL A 58 8.38 -3.86 7.47
CA VAL A 58 6.99 -3.46 7.63
C VAL A 58 6.37 -3.21 6.25
N GLU A 59 7.04 -2.48 5.37
CA GLU A 59 6.56 -2.21 4.01
C GLU A 59 6.33 -3.49 3.20
N GLN A 60 7.26 -4.45 3.25
CA GLN A 60 7.09 -5.74 2.59
C GLN A 60 5.87 -6.50 3.12
N LEU A 61 5.65 -6.49 4.43
CA LEU A 61 4.51 -7.16 5.05
C LEU A 61 3.18 -6.48 4.69
N VAL A 62 3.14 -5.14 4.69
CA VAL A 62 1.98 -4.36 4.24
C VAL A 62 1.67 -4.68 2.77
N PHE A 63 2.69 -4.73 1.91
CA PHE A 63 2.52 -5.08 0.49
C PHE A 63 1.92 -6.47 0.31
N ILE A 64 2.47 -7.48 1.00
CA ILE A 64 1.96 -8.86 0.94
C ILE A 64 0.51 -8.90 1.41
N TYR A 65 0.21 -8.28 2.56
CA TYR A 65 -1.13 -8.31 3.16
C TYR A 65 -2.16 -7.61 2.26
N SER A 66 -1.83 -6.43 1.74
CA SER A 66 -2.72 -5.63 0.89
C SER A 66 -3.05 -6.32 -0.44
N ASN A 67 -2.10 -7.10 -0.98
CA ASN A 67 -2.27 -7.78 -2.27
C ASN A 67 -2.70 -9.25 -2.15
N LEU A 68 -2.76 -9.82 -0.93
CA LEU A 68 -3.01 -11.24 -0.71
C LEU A 68 -4.32 -11.72 -1.35
N ALA A 69 -5.39 -10.94 -1.21
CA ALA A 69 -6.71 -11.24 -1.78
C ALA A 69 -6.72 -11.29 -3.32
N SER A 70 -5.90 -10.47 -3.97
CA SER A 70 -5.73 -10.52 -5.44
C SER A 70 -5.10 -11.85 -5.88
N SER A 71 -4.38 -12.52 -5.00
CA SER A 71 -3.67 -13.77 -5.26
C SER A 71 -4.46 -15.01 -4.85
N THR A 72 -5.32 -14.92 -3.82
CA THR A 72 -6.12 -16.06 -3.31
C THR A 72 -7.53 -16.13 -3.90
N GLY A 73 -8.05 -15.04 -4.46
CA GLY A 73 -9.43 -14.98 -5.00
C GLY A 73 -10.51 -14.87 -3.92
N GLU A 74 -10.12 -14.86 -2.64
CA GLU A 74 -11.00 -14.57 -1.52
C GLU A 74 -11.28 -13.05 -1.45
N PRO A 75 -12.50 -12.63 -1.12
CA PRO A 75 -12.81 -11.21 -0.98
C PRO A 75 -11.90 -10.56 0.08
N ILE A 76 -11.45 -9.33 -0.19
CA ILE A 76 -10.71 -8.52 0.78
C ILE A 76 -11.65 -8.31 1.97
N ARG A 77 -11.36 -9.00 3.07
CA ARG A 77 -12.03 -8.77 4.35
C ARG A 77 -11.33 -7.58 5.00
N ASP A 78 -11.95 -6.40 4.92
CA ASP A 78 -11.47 -5.19 5.62
C ASP A 78 -11.27 -5.46 7.11
N ASP A 79 -12.15 -6.29 7.66
CA ASP A 79 -12.18 -6.65 9.06
C ASP A 79 -11.28 -7.86 9.39
N LEU A 80 -10.49 -8.39 8.45
CA LEU A 80 -9.67 -9.60 8.71
C LEU A 80 -8.64 -9.38 9.81
N ALA A 81 -8.09 -8.18 9.90
CA ALA A 81 -7.16 -7.81 10.96
C ALA A 81 -7.86 -7.83 12.33
N ASP A 82 -9.09 -7.32 12.40
CA ASP A 82 -9.91 -7.27 13.61
C ASP A 82 -10.47 -8.65 13.98
N ASP A 83 -10.89 -9.45 13.00
CA ASP A 83 -11.42 -10.80 13.18
C ASP A 83 -10.36 -11.81 13.62
N MET A 84 -9.13 -11.68 13.11
CA MET A 84 -8.03 -12.61 13.44
C MET A 84 -7.38 -12.27 14.79
N TYR A 85 -7.45 -11.01 15.22
CA TYR A 85 -6.87 -10.52 16.47
C TYR A 85 -7.77 -9.46 17.13
N PRO A 86 -8.90 -9.87 17.73
CA PRO A 86 -9.82 -8.94 18.40
C PRO A 86 -9.14 -8.18 19.56
N ASP A 87 -8.12 -8.76 20.18
CA ASP A 87 -7.36 -8.17 21.30
C ASP A 87 -6.19 -7.27 20.82
N ALA A 88 -6.13 -6.91 19.53
CA ALA A 88 -5.12 -5.98 19.01
C ALA A 88 -5.44 -4.51 19.31
N HIS A 89 -6.71 -4.20 19.59
CA HIS A 89 -7.18 -2.84 19.89
C HIS A 89 -7.07 -2.47 21.39
N ASP A 90 -6.62 -3.41 22.23
CA ASP A 90 -6.48 -3.18 23.67
C ASP A 90 -5.11 -2.52 23.94
N GLY A 91 -5.07 -1.18 23.87
CA GLY A 91 -3.94 -0.42 24.39
C GLY A 91 -3.76 0.98 23.82
N ASP A 92 -4.46 1.93 24.45
CA ASP A 92 -4.11 3.35 24.58
C ASP A 92 -4.40 4.31 23.43
N LEU A 93 -5.66 4.77 23.45
CA LEU A 93 -5.98 6.19 23.33
C LEU A 93 -5.44 6.94 24.55
N ASP A 94 -4.12 7.07 24.71
CA ASP A 94 -3.55 8.10 25.55
C ASP A 94 -2.61 8.98 24.73
N GLY A 95 -2.97 10.26 24.68
CA GLY A 95 -2.09 11.28 24.15
C GLY A 95 -0.89 11.40 25.07
N GLN A 96 0.30 11.13 24.55
CA GLN A 96 1.54 11.72 25.02
C GLN A 96 2.59 11.56 23.93
N ASP A 97 3.11 12.72 23.54
CA ASP A 97 4.31 12.92 22.74
C ASP A 97 5.43 11.98 23.20
N ASP A 98 6.14 11.36 22.25
CA ASP A 98 7.58 11.23 22.40
C ASP A 98 8.24 11.14 21.01
N GLU A 99 8.88 12.25 20.64
CA GLU A 99 9.80 12.38 19.52
C GLU A 99 10.98 11.42 19.70
N ARG A 100 11.22 10.53 18.73
CA ARG A 100 12.57 10.27 18.15
C ARG A 100 12.38 9.74 16.73
N ILE A 101 12.51 10.65 15.76
CA ILE A 101 12.85 10.29 14.39
C ILE A 101 14.37 10.14 14.42
N ASP A 102 14.86 8.90 14.48
CA ASP A 102 16.24 8.65 14.09
C ASP A 102 16.27 8.77 12.56
N ASP A 103 16.80 9.89 12.07
CA ASP A 103 17.06 10.16 10.66
C ASP A 103 18.08 9.14 10.15
N ASP A 104 17.59 8.04 9.59
CA ASP A 104 18.43 7.09 8.86
C ASP A 104 18.83 7.72 7.51
N GLU A 105 20.15 7.83 7.32
CA GLU A 105 20.91 8.44 6.21
C GLU A 105 20.57 7.92 4.79
N ASP A 106 19.61 7.02 4.64
CA ASP A 106 19.21 6.38 3.37
C ASP A 106 18.22 7.24 2.55
N SER A 107 17.61 8.25 3.15
CA SER A 107 16.65 9.14 2.45
C SER A 107 17.34 10.01 1.40
N ASP A 108 18.59 10.39 1.66
CA ASP A 108 19.40 11.20 0.74
C ASP A 108 19.83 10.40 -0.49
N GLU A 109 20.08 9.10 -0.34
CA GLU A 109 20.47 8.22 -1.46
C GLU A 109 19.31 8.01 -2.44
N ILE A 110 18.07 7.90 -1.93
CA ILE A 110 16.86 7.76 -2.75
C ILE A 110 16.53 9.08 -3.47
N MET A 111 16.67 10.23 -2.79
CA MET A 111 16.43 11.54 -3.41
C MET A 111 17.46 11.87 -4.49
N GLN A 112 18.73 11.49 -4.28
CA GLN A 112 19.81 11.65 -5.26
C GLN A 112 19.65 10.71 -6.47
N ALA A 113 19.24 9.46 -6.24
CA ALA A 113 18.95 8.52 -7.33
C ALA A 113 17.76 8.98 -8.20
N MET A 114 16.81 9.73 -7.63
CA MET A 114 15.70 10.32 -8.39
C MET A 114 16.10 11.61 -9.12
N SER A 115 17.09 12.37 -8.64
CA SER A 115 17.58 13.56 -9.36
C SER A 115 18.43 13.21 -10.58
N ASP A 116 19.12 12.07 -10.55
CA ASP A 116 20.05 11.63 -11.61
C ASP A 116 19.32 10.96 -12.80
N ILE A 117 17.99 10.84 -12.74
CA ILE A 117 17.12 10.31 -13.81
C ILE A 117 16.55 11.42 -14.73
N GLY A 118 16.87 12.69 -14.47
CA GLY A 118 16.54 13.84 -15.34
C GLY A 118 17.63 14.16 -16.35
#